data_AF-A0A1Q2D7P2-F1
#
_entry.id   AF-A0A1Q2D7P2-F1
#
_cell.length_a   1.000
_cell.length_b   1.000
_cell.length_c   1.000
_cell.angle_alpha   90.00
_cell.angle_beta   90.00
_cell.angle_gamma   90.00
#
_symmetry.space_group_name_H-M   'P 1'
#
loop_
_entity.id
_entity.type
_entity.pdbx_description
1 polymer ?
#
loop_
_entity_poly.entity_id
_entity_poly.type
_entity_poly.pdbx_seq_one_letter_code
_entity_poly.pdbx_strand_id
1 'polypeptide(L)'
;MKKPMVLLTTLFITLLLTSCGMTQELDSAMRTTSELKKELTTQKQQIDTLIELTRHSKKAFDADLAEKPEAGLYATKEGKLYRNVQKRQQFIETLTGQQKKIKQTKKALTSIAHKEAVDVNNQQLLSIANSLDIITNNYEASILNLESVTTLEDTLYQQLPVDNLDTERSTIERMNGSIILTGEETLGNIDYSLNLINTFQKEASVTKE
;
A
#
# COMPACT_ATOMS: atom_id res chain seq x y z
N MET A 1 -34.68 36.33 -46.19
CA MET A 1 -33.81 36.46 -45.01
C MET A 1 -34.63 36.21 -43.75
N LYS A 2 -34.24 35.22 -42.93
CA LYS A 2 -34.55 35.02 -41.49
C LYS A 2 -34.32 33.54 -41.13
N LYS A 3 -33.05 33.10 -41.15
CA LYS A 3 -32.58 31.86 -40.50
C LYS A 3 -31.28 32.06 -39.71
N PRO A 4 -31.21 32.96 -38.70
CA PRO A 4 -30.16 32.85 -37.69
C PRO A 4 -30.67 32.45 -36.30
N MET A 5 -31.99 32.47 -36.06
CA MET A 5 -32.53 32.39 -34.69
C MET A 5 -32.63 30.98 -34.10
N VAL A 6 -32.73 29.94 -34.95
CA VAL A 6 -32.84 28.53 -34.48
C VAL A 6 -31.47 27.93 -34.16
N LEU A 7 -30.37 28.46 -34.73
CA LEU A 7 -29.02 27.96 -34.44
C LEU A 7 -28.49 28.45 -33.08
N LEU A 8 -28.99 29.60 -32.58
CA LEU A 8 -28.50 30.21 -31.35
C LEU A 8 -29.05 29.53 -30.09
N THR A 9 -30.26 28.97 -30.13
CA THR A 9 -30.91 28.31 -28.99
C THR A 9 -30.41 26.88 -28.77
N THR A 10 -30.04 26.14 -29.81
CA THR A 10 -29.46 24.80 -29.67
C THR A 10 -28.04 24.85 -29.10
N LEU A 11 -27.27 25.92 -29.38
CA LEU A 11 -25.93 26.14 -28.84
C LEU A 11 -25.93 26.45 -27.32
N PHE A 12 -27.01 27.07 -26.82
CA PHE A 12 -27.14 27.43 -25.40
C PHE A 12 -27.53 26.25 -24.52
N ILE A 13 -28.28 25.28 -25.06
CA ILE A 13 -28.72 24.08 -24.33
C ILE A 13 -27.58 23.04 -24.22
N THR A 14 -26.70 22.95 -25.22
CA THR A 14 -25.50 22.09 -25.13
C THR A 14 -24.48 22.61 -24.11
N LEU A 15 -24.38 23.92 -23.90
CA LEU A 15 -23.48 24.54 -22.90
C LEU A 15 -23.95 24.38 -21.45
N LEU A 16 -25.25 24.21 -21.21
CA LEU A 16 -25.78 24.03 -19.86
C LEU A 16 -25.64 22.58 -19.36
N LEU A 17 -25.74 21.60 -20.27
CA LEU A 17 -25.57 20.18 -19.94
C LEU A 17 -24.11 19.78 -19.64
N THR A 18 -23.12 20.51 -20.17
CA THR A 18 -21.70 20.28 -19.84
C THR A 18 -21.35 20.79 -18.44
N SER A 19 -22.01 21.84 -17.95
CA SER A 19 -21.73 22.41 -16.62
C SER A 19 -22.14 21.51 -15.45
N CYS A 20 -23.19 20.71 -15.61
CA CYS A 20 -23.60 19.74 -14.59
C CYS A 20 -22.67 18.51 -14.49
N GLY A 21 -21.98 18.15 -15.59
CA GLY A 21 -21.04 17.02 -15.62
C GLY A 21 -19.62 17.37 -15.16
N MET A 22 -19.17 18.61 -15.39
CA MET A 22 -17.85 19.12 -15.00
C MET A 22 -17.63 18.95 -13.48
N THR A 23 -18.42 19.64 -12.65
CA THR A 23 -18.25 19.68 -11.19
C THR A 23 -18.32 18.29 -10.53
N GLN A 24 -19.07 17.34 -11.11
CA GLN A 24 -19.24 16.00 -10.55
C GLN A 24 -17.96 15.14 -10.64
N GLU A 25 -17.18 15.29 -11.72
CA GLU A 25 -15.94 14.53 -11.88
C GLU A 25 -14.83 15.08 -10.97
N LEU A 26 -14.76 16.41 -10.80
CA LEU A 26 -13.84 17.03 -9.85
C LEU A 26 -14.17 16.64 -8.40
N ASP A 27 -15.45 16.59 -8.03
CA ASP A 27 -15.89 16.10 -6.72
C ASP A 27 -15.52 14.63 -6.49
N SER A 28 -15.74 13.79 -7.51
CA SER A 28 -15.37 12.38 -7.47
C SER A 28 -13.85 12.21 -7.30
N ALA A 29 -13.05 12.96 -8.07
CA ALA A 29 -11.60 12.95 -7.98
C ALA A 29 -11.09 13.39 -6.60
N MET A 30 -11.63 14.47 -6.05
CA MET A 30 -11.29 14.98 -4.72
C MET A 30 -11.62 13.97 -3.62
N ARG A 31 -12.79 13.33 -3.71
CA ARG A 31 -13.19 12.29 -2.76
C ARG A 31 -12.29 11.07 -2.84
N THR A 32 -12.08 10.52 -4.04
CA THR A 32 -11.23 9.32 -4.23
C THR A 32 -9.78 9.57 -3.80
N THR A 33 -9.22 10.75 -4.10
CA THR A 33 -7.85 11.08 -3.66
C THR A 33 -7.75 11.32 -2.15
N SER A 34 -8.81 11.85 -1.51
CA SER A 34 -8.86 12.01 -0.05
C SER A 34 -8.95 10.66 0.68
N GLU A 35 -9.79 9.76 0.18
CA GLU A 35 -9.89 8.39 0.68
C GLU A 35 -8.54 7.65 0.52
N LEU A 36 -7.90 7.79 -0.66
CA LEU A 36 -6.57 7.24 -0.92
C LEU A 36 -5.52 7.79 0.04
N LYS A 37 -5.50 9.10 0.28
CA LYS A 37 -4.55 9.74 1.21
C LYS A 37 -4.65 9.16 2.62
N LYS A 38 -5.87 8.95 3.12
CA LYS A 38 -6.12 8.34 4.43
C LYS A 38 -5.63 6.89 4.47
N GLU A 39 -5.95 6.12 3.43
CA GLU A 39 -5.53 4.72 3.31
C GLU A 39 -4.00 4.63 3.25
N LEU A 40 -3.31 5.38 2.39
CA LEU A 40 -1.85 5.41 2.30
C LEU A 40 -1.17 5.82 3.61
N THR A 41 -1.74 6.77 4.35
CA THR A 41 -1.22 7.17 5.68
C THR A 41 -1.30 6.02 6.68
N THR A 42 -2.40 5.28 6.67
CA THR A 42 -2.59 4.10 7.54
C THR A 42 -1.62 2.99 7.16
N GLN A 43 -1.50 2.75 5.86
CA GLN A 43 -0.60 1.73 5.31
C GLN A 43 0.86 2.02 5.63
N LYS A 44 1.28 3.30 5.61
CA LYS A 44 2.61 3.72 6.03
C LYS A 44 2.95 3.24 7.44
N GLN A 45 2.06 3.47 8.40
CA GLN A 45 2.24 3.04 9.80
C GLN A 45 2.30 1.51 9.93
N GLN A 46 1.52 0.80 9.12
CA GLN A 46 1.50 -0.66 9.10
C GLN A 46 2.82 -1.22 8.54
N ILE A 47 3.37 -0.63 7.48
CA ILE A 47 4.68 -1.01 6.94
C ILE A 47 5.81 -0.70 7.93
N ASP A 48 5.81 0.46 8.57
CA ASP A 48 6.77 0.77 9.64
C ASP A 48 6.73 -0.29 10.75
N THR A 49 5.53 -0.68 11.17
CA THR A 49 5.35 -1.72 12.19
C THR A 49 5.91 -3.07 11.75
N LEU A 50 5.71 -3.46 10.49
CA LEU A 50 6.25 -4.68 9.93
C LEU A 50 7.79 -4.66 9.90
N ILE A 51 8.39 -3.54 9.48
CA ILE A 51 9.84 -3.35 9.48
C ILE A 51 10.39 -3.50 10.90
N GLU A 52 9.77 -2.85 11.88
CA GLU A 52 10.21 -2.94 13.28
C GLU A 52 10.07 -4.35 13.86
N LEU A 53 8.97 -5.05 13.56
CA LEU A 53 8.84 -6.47 13.94
C LEU A 53 9.94 -7.32 13.33
N THR A 54 10.27 -7.08 12.07
CA THR A 54 11.30 -7.82 11.33
C THR A 54 12.71 -7.54 11.87
N ARG A 55 13.04 -6.28 12.19
CA ARG A 55 14.31 -5.89 12.84
C ARG A 55 14.48 -6.56 14.20
N HIS A 56 13.39 -6.72 14.95
CA HIS A 56 13.43 -7.32 16.29
C HIS A 56 13.39 -8.85 16.29
N SER A 57 13.24 -9.53 15.15
CA SER A 57 13.12 -10.99 15.08
C SER A 57 14.37 -11.69 15.65
N LYS A 58 15.58 -11.25 15.25
CA LYS A 58 16.85 -11.81 15.73
C LYS A 58 17.01 -11.66 17.24
N LYS A 59 16.72 -10.48 17.79
CA LYS A 59 16.77 -10.22 19.23
C LYS A 59 15.76 -11.07 20.00
N ALA A 60 14.57 -11.28 19.45
CA ALA A 60 13.56 -12.15 20.05
C ALA A 60 14.01 -13.61 20.07
N PHE A 61 14.63 -14.09 18.97
CA PHE A 61 15.25 -15.41 18.91
C PHE A 61 16.36 -15.57 19.95
N ASP A 62 17.33 -14.66 20.00
CA ASP A 62 18.46 -14.76 20.92
C ASP A 62 18.00 -14.73 22.39
N ALA A 63 16.96 -13.96 22.70
CA ALA A 63 16.36 -13.91 24.03
C ALA A 63 15.67 -15.23 24.42
N ASP A 64 14.82 -15.79 23.54
CA ASP A 64 14.12 -17.03 23.82
C ASP A 64 15.10 -18.23 23.86
N LEU A 65 16.17 -18.22 23.04
CA LEU A 65 17.20 -19.27 23.06
C LEU A 65 18.02 -19.25 24.36
N ALA A 66 18.30 -18.06 24.91
CA ALA A 66 19.06 -17.91 26.16
C ALA A 66 18.31 -18.49 27.38
N GLU A 67 16.99 -18.61 27.31
CA GLU A 67 16.16 -19.26 28.33
C GLU A 67 16.31 -20.79 28.34
N LYS A 68 17.07 -21.37 27.38
CA LYS A 68 17.37 -22.81 27.25
C LYS A 68 16.11 -23.69 27.32
N PRO A 69 15.14 -23.49 26.41
CA PRO A 69 13.89 -24.25 26.44
C PRO A 69 14.13 -25.74 26.17
N GLU A 70 13.38 -26.59 26.86
CA GLU A 70 13.53 -28.05 26.80
C GLU A 70 12.96 -28.68 25.51
N ALA A 71 12.04 -28.00 24.81
CA ALA A 71 11.26 -28.56 23.69
C ALA A 71 11.15 -27.62 22.47
N GLY A 72 12.25 -26.98 22.08
CA GLY A 72 12.25 -25.98 21.00
C GLY A 72 11.59 -24.66 21.39
N LEU A 73 11.63 -23.67 20.50
CA LEU A 73 11.20 -22.30 20.85
C LEU A 73 9.68 -22.10 20.75
N TYR A 74 8.97 -23.01 20.09
CA TYR A 74 7.54 -22.88 19.78
C TYR A 74 6.62 -23.77 20.63
N ALA A 75 7.16 -24.67 21.46
CA ALA A 75 6.35 -25.63 22.22
C ALA A 75 5.27 -24.98 23.09
N THR A 76 5.57 -23.85 23.75
CA THR A 76 4.63 -23.16 24.63
C THR A 76 3.75 -22.15 23.91
N LYS A 77 4.06 -21.80 22.65
CA LYS A 77 3.39 -20.72 21.88
C LYS A 77 3.36 -19.36 22.60
N GLU A 78 4.29 -19.12 23.51
CA GLU A 78 4.30 -17.91 24.35
C GLU A 78 5.56 -17.04 24.20
N GLY A 79 6.65 -17.61 23.66
CA GLY A 79 7.94 -16.93 23.49
C GLY A 79 7.87 -15.63 22.69
N LYS A 80 8.83 -14.73 22.89
CA LYS A 80 8.90 -13.45 22.20
C LYS A 80 9.01 -13.65 20.69
N LEU A 81 9.79 -14.64 20.26
CA LEU A 81 9.97 -15.01 18.86
C LEU A 81 8.67 -15.53 18.26
N TYR A 82 7.99 -16.46 18.94
CA TYR A 82 6.71 -16.98 18.47
C TYR A 82 5.69 -15.86 18.28
N ARG A 83 5.52 -14.99 19.28
CA ARG A 83 4.60 -13.84 19.18
C ARG A 83 5.01 -12.88 18.06
N ASN A 84 6.30 -12.67 17.83
CA ASN A 84 6.80 -11.85 16.74
C ASN A 84 6.43 -12.44 15.37
N VAL A 85 6.70 -13.73 15.16
CA VAL A 85 6.38 -14.44 13.90
C VAL A 85 4.88 -14.44 13.65
N GLN A 86 4.05 -14.74 14.66
CA GLN A 86 2.60 -14.70 14.53
C GLN A 86 2.09 -13.32 14.09
N LYS A 87 2.65 -12.24 14.66
CA LYS A 87 2.31 -10.87 14.22
C LYS A 87 2.73 -10.63 12.77
N ARG A 88 3.92 -11.05 12.36
CA ARG A 88 4.38 -10.93 10.96
C ARG A 88 3.51 -11.75 9.99
N GLN A 89 3.04 -12.93 10.39
CA GLN A 89 2.08 -13.71 9.59
C GLN A 89 0.75 -12.98 9.41
N GLN A 90 0.23 -12.30 10.44
CA GLN A 90 -0.99 -11.49 10.32
C GLN A 90 -0.83 -10.31 9.33
N PHE A 91 0.41 -9.87 9.07
CA PHE A 91 0.66 -8.86 8.04
C PHE A 91 0.43 -9.39 6.62
N ILE A 92 0.49 -10.69 6.35
CA ILE A 92 0.24 -11.26 5.01
C ILE A 92 -1.19 -10.92 4.55
N GLU A 93 -2.19 -11.19 5.39
CA GLU A 93 -3.59 -10.86 5.11
C GLU A 93 -3.81 -9.34 5.01
N THR A 94 -3.16 -8.59 5.90
CA THR A 94 -3.22 -7.12 5.93
C THR A 94 -2.71 -6.52 4.61
N LEU A 95 -1.52 -6.92 4.18
CA LEU A 95 -0.90 -6.46 2.93
C LEU A 95 -1.72 -6.91 1.71
N THR A 96 -2.25 -8.13 1.72
CA THR A 96 -3.13 -8.64 0.64
C THR A 96 -4.39 -7.77 0.49
N GLY A 97 -5.04 -7.45 1.61
CA GLY A 97 -6.20 -6.58 1.64
C GLY A 97 -5.89 -5.16 1.15
N GLN A 98 -4.78 -4.59 1.60
CA GLN A 98 -4.30 -3.28 1.16
C GLN A 98 -4.00 -3.25 -0.34
N GLN A 99 -3.31 -4.27 -0.85
CA GLN A 99 -3.00 -4.40 -2.27
C GLN A 99 -4.28 -4.40 -3.12
N LYS A 100 -5.31 -5.13 -2.69
CA LYS A 100 -6.61 -5.15 -3.37
C LYS A 100 -7.26 -3.77 -3.39
N LYS A 101 -7.27 -3.06 -2.26
CA LYS A 101 -7.81 -1.69 -2.17
C LYS A 101 -7.06 -0.73 -3.09
N ILE A 102 -5.73 -0.76 -3.09
CA ILE A 102 -4.90 0.07 -3.98
C ILE A 102 -5.26 -0.22 -5.45
N LYS A 103 -5.34 -1.49 -5.86
CA LYS A 103 -5.73 -1.88 -7.22
C LYS A 103 -7.12 -1.35 -7.60
N GLN A 104 -8.08 -1.35 -6.66
CA GLN A 104 -9.42 -0.79 -6.87
C GLN A 104 -9.38 0.74 -7.02
N THR A 105 -8.67 1.43 -6.13
CA THR A 105 -8.55 2.90 -6.19
C THR A 105 -7.82 3.36 -7.44
N LYS A 106 -6.77 2.64 -7.86
CA LYS A 106 -6.11 2.88 -9.15
C LYS A 106 -7.12 2.87 -10.30
N LYS A 107 -7.92 1.80 -10.41
CA LYS A 107 -8.95 1.67 -11.45
C LYS A 107 -9.95 2.83 -11.41
N ALA A 108 -10.37 3.26 -10.22
CA ALA A 108 -11.27 4.40 -10.06
C ALA A 108 -10.63 5.70 -10.55
N LEU A 109 -9.40 6.00 -10.15
CA LEU A 109 -8.67 7.20 -10.58
C LEU A 109 -8.44 7.22 -12.10
N THR A 110 -8.01 6.10 -12.68
CA THR A 110 -7.86 5.96 -14.14
C THR A 110 -9.19 6.15 -14.86
N SER A 111 -10.29 5.59 -14.32
CA SER A 111 -11.62 5.75 -14.91
C SER A 111 -12.11 7.20 -14.85
N ILE A 112 -11.80 7.95 -13.78
CA ILE A 112 -12.13 9.37 -13.70
C ILE A 112 -11.30 10.15 -14.73
N ALA A 113 -10.00 9.91 -14.78
CA ALA A 113 -9.10 10.61 -15.71
C ALA A 113 -9.46 10.38 -17.19
N HIS A 114 -9.89 9.18 -17.56
CA HIS A 114 -10.30 8.86 -18.94
C HIS A 114 -11.63 9.48 -19.37
N LYS A 115 -12.37 10.11 -18.46
CA LYS A 115 -13.54 10.93 -18.85
C LYS A 115 -13.13 12.30 -19.39
N GLU A 116 -11.87 12.69 -19.21
CA GLU A 116 -11.28 13.92 -19.76
C GLU A 116 -12.07 15.18 -19.39
N ALA A 117 -12.62 15.23 -18.16
CA ALA A 117 -13.33 16.40 -17.67
C ALA A 117 -12.38 17.62 -17.62
N VAL A 118 -12.84 18.76 -18.15
CA VAL A 118 -12.04 19.96 -18.39
C VAL A 118 -11.55 20.62 -17.10
N ASP A 119 -12.32 20.49 -16.03
CA ASP A 119 -12.05 21.03 -14.70
C ASP A 119 -11.20 20.09 -13.82
N VAL A 120 -10.83 18.92 -14.34
CA VAL A 120 -10.00 17.93 -13.65
C VAL A 120 -8.61 17.89 -14.26
N ASN A 121 -7.57 17.96 -13.43
CA ASN A 121 -6.20 17.71 -13.88
C ASN A 121 -5.98 16.19 -14.11
N ASN A 122 -6.45 15.70 -15.26
CA ASN A 122 -6.44 14.28 -15.62
C ASN A 122 -5.02 13.68 -15.65
N GLN A 123 -4.01 14.46 -16.04
CA GLN A 123 -2.61 14.03 -16.05
C GLN A 123 -2.08 13.76 -14.65
N GLN A 124 -2.43 14.61 -13.68
CA GLN A 124 -2.06 14.38 -12.28
C GLN A 124 -2.79 13.16 -11.70
N LEU A 125 -4.07 12.96 -12.03
CA LEU A 125 -4.80 11.75 -11.61
C LEU A 125 -4.15 10.48 -12.17
N LEU A 126 -3.72 10.48 -13.43
CA LEU A 126 -2.97 9.36 -14.01
C LEU A 126 -1.61 9.18 -13.34
N SER A 127 -0.92 10.26 -12.99
CA SER A 127 0.36 10.18 -12.27
C SER A 127 0.19 9.56 -10.88
N ILE A 128 -0.86 9.94 -10.15
CA ILE A 128 -1.25 9.32 -8.88
C ILE A 128 -1.55 7.84 -9.11
N ALA A 129 -2.40 7.50 -10.09
CA ALA A 129 -2.76 6.12 -10.40
C ALA A 129 -1.55 5.24 -10.76
N ASN A 130 -0.60 5.77 -11.52
CA ASN A 130 0.62 5.05 -11.90
C ASN A 130 1.57 4.84 -10.71
N SER A 131 1.63 5.80 -9.77
CA SER A 131 2.43 5.63 -8.55
C SER A 131 1.96 4.44 -7.68
N LEU A 132 0.68 4.09 -7.78
CA LEU A 132 0.09 2.96 -7.05
C LEU A 132 0.53 1.59 -7.56
N ASP A 133 1.04 1.49 -8.79
CA ASP A 133 1.57 0.21 -9.31
C ASP A 133 2.83 -0.21 -8.58
N ILE A 134 3.70 0.75 -8.28
CA ILE A 134 4.95 0.48 -7.59
C ILE A 134 4.65 -0.04 -6.17
N ILE A 135 3.75 0.64 -5.45
CA ILE A 135 3.31 0.20 -4.12
C ILE A 135 2.68 -1.21 -4.18
N THR A 136 1.88 -1.48 -5.22
CA THR A 136 1.25 -2.79 -5.43
C THR A 136 2.27 -3.91 -5.62
N ASN A 137 3.31 -3.66 -6.42
CA ASN A 137 4.40 -4.61 -6.67
C ASN A 137 5.25 -4.82 -5.41
N ASN A 138 5.50 -3.76 -4.64
CA ASN A 138 6.22 -3.88 -3.38
C ASN A 138 5.46 -4.74 -2.37
N TYR A 139 4.13 -4.60 -2.27
CA TYR A 139 3.31 -5.48 -1.45
C TYR A 139 3.38 -6.94 -1.89
N GLU A 140 3.39 -7.21 -3.20
CA GLU A 140 3.54 -8.57 -3.72
C GLU A 140 4.87 -9.19 -3.29
N ALA A 141 5.97 -8.44 -3.44
CA ALA A 141 7.28 -8.87 -2.99
C ALA A 141 7.36 -9.06 -1.46
N SER A 142 6.77 -8.16 -0.67
CA SER A 142 6.72 -8.29 0.79
C SER A 142 5.93 -9.52 1.23
N ILE A 143 4.78 -9.80 0.59
CA ILE A 143 3.96 -10.99 0.88
C ILE A 143 4.75 -12.27 0.62
N LEU A 144 5.37 -12.40 -0.56
CA LEU A 144 6.15 -13.58 -0.93
C LEU A 144 7.33 -13.82 0.03
N ASN A 145 8.05 -12.75 0.39
CA ASN A 145 9.14 -12.84 1.34
C ASN A 145 8.66 -13.22 2.75
N LEU A 146 7.52 -12.69 3.20
CA LEU A 146 6.92 -13.01 4.50
C LEU A 146 6.47 -14.46 4.57
N GLU A 147 5.73 -14.96 3.57
CA GLU A 147 5.30 -16.35 3.50
C GLU A 147 6.50 -17.31 3.56
N SER A 148 7.54 -17.00 2.79
CA SER A 148 8.74 -17.81 2.71
C SER A 148 9.52 -17.81 4.04
N VAL A 149 9.81 -16.63 4.61
CA VAL A 149 10.61 -16.56 5.84
C VAL A 149 9.87 -17.15 7.03
N THR A 150 8.57 -16.91 7.15
CA THR A 150 7.79 -17.43 8.28
C THR A 150 7.63 -18.94 8.22
N THR A 151 7.63 -19.54 7.03
CA THR A 151 7.67 -21.00 6.84
C THR A 151 9.02 -21.59 7.27
N LEU A 152 10.13 -20.95 6.89
CA LEU A 152 11.48 -21.36 7.32
C LEU A 152 11.63 -21.24 8.83
N GLU A 153 11.16 -20.13 9.40
CA GLU A 153 11.16 -19.89 10.85
C GLU A 153 10.34 -20.94 11.60
N ASP A 154 9.13 -21.25 11.13
CA ASP A 154 8.29 -22.29 11.75
C ASP A 154 8.96 -23.67 11.72
N THR A 155 9.56 -24.03 10.57
CA THR A 155 10.29 -25.31 10.42
C THR A 155 11.49 -25.38 11.38
N LEU A 156 12.35 -24.35 11.37
CA LEU A 156 13.55 -24.32 12.20
C LEU A 156 13.21 -24.35 13.68
N TYR A 157 12.31 -23.48 14.13
CA TYR A 157 12.10 -23.24 15.57
C TYR A 157 11.29 -24.34 16.26
N GLN A 158 10.52 -25.14 15.51
CA GLN A 158 9.89 -26.37 16.01
C GLN A 158 10.88 -27.54 16.16
N GLN A 159 11.95 -27.54 15.38
CA GLN A 159 12.89 -28.68 15.29
C GLN A 159 14.15 -28.51 16.14
N LEU A 160 14.27 -27.40 16.89
CA LEU A 160 15.45 -27.15 17.72
C LEU A 160 15.62 -28.23 18.82
N PRO A 161 16.87 -28.65 19.11
CA PRO A 161 18.13 -28.21 18.48
C PRO A 161 18.42 -28.87 17.12
N VAL A 162 19.12 -28.17 16.23
CA VAL A 162 19.56 -28.68 14.92
C VAL A 162 21.07 -28.44 14.71
N ASP A 163 21.73 -29.31 13.96
CA ASP A 163 23.20 -29.25 13.74
C ASP A 163 23.63 -28.07 12.85
N ASN A 164 22.77 -27.64 11.93
CA ASN A 164 23.04 -26.60 10.93
C ASN A 164 22.44 -25.24 11.28
N LEU A 165 22.22 -24.95 12.57
CA LEU A 165 21.49 -23.78 13.05
C LEU A 165 22.00 -22.46 12.44
N ASP A 166 23.30 -22.24 12.38
CA ASP A 166 23.88 -20.99 11.87
C ASP A 166 23.57 -20.76 10.38
N THR A 167 23.53 -21.84 9.59
CA THR A 167 23.21 -21.78 8.15
C THR A 167 21.74 -21.43 7.93
N GLU A 168 20.84 -22.08 8.67
CA GLU A 168 19.39 -21.81 8.59
C GLU A 168 19.08 -20.38 9.06
N ARG A 169 19.73 -19.93 10.14
CA ARG A 169 19.61 -18.56 10.64
C ARG A 169 20.11 -17.52 9.64
N SER A 170 21.26 -17.75 9.01
CA SER A 170 21.79 -16.85 7.99
C SER A 170 20.81 -16.67 6.82
N THR A 171 20.14 -17.76 6.42
CA THR A 171 19.10 -17.72 5.39
C THR A 171 17.90 -16.87 5.82
N ILE A 172 17.39 -17.08 7.04
CA ILE A 172 16.30 -16.29 7.63
C ILE A 172 16.70 -14.81 7.74
N GLU A 173 17.92 -14.51 8.18
CA GLU A 173 18.42 -13.14 8.34
C GLU A 173 18.50 -12.41 6.99
N ARG A 174 18.95 -13.09 5.93
CA ARG A 174 18.93 -12.53 4.58
C ARG A 174 17.52 -12.21 4.11
N MET A 175 16.55 -13.09 4.35
CA MET A 175 15.16 -12.85 3.97
C MET A 175 14.51 -11.72 4.76
N ASN A 176 14.80 -11.64 6.07
CA ASN A 176 14.39 -10.52 6.91
C ASN A 176 15.00 -9.19 6.41
N GLY A 177 16.25 -9.22 5.94
CA GLY A 177 16.89 -8.09 5.27
C GLY A 177 16.13 -7.63 4.01
N SER A 178 15.70 -8.57 3.16
CA SER A 178 14.88 -8.26 1.99
C SER A 178 13.54 -7.63 2.35
N ILE A 179 12.86 -8.13 3.41
CA ILE A 179 11.60 -7.55 3.89
C ILE A 179 11.80 -6.10 4.35
N ILE A 180 12.88 -5.83 5.08
CA ILE A 180 13.21 -4.47 5.53
C ILE A 180 13.44 -3.55 4.34
N LEU A 181 14.27 -3.97 3.37
CA LEU A 181 14.58 -3.18 2.17
C LEU A 181 13.31 -2.84 1.37
N THR A 182 12.49 -3.85 1.05
CA THR A 182 11.23 -3.64 0.32
C THR A 182 10.26 -2.79 1.13
N GLY A 183 10.23 -2.93 2.46
CA GLY A 183 9.45 -2.09 3.34
C GLY A 183 9.86 -0.62 3.25
N GLU A 184 11.15 -0.31 3.37
CA GLU A 184 11.69 1.05 3.27
C GLU A 184 11.40 1.67 1.90
N GLU A 185 11.55 0.91 0.82
CA GLU A 185 11.18 1.34 -0.52
C GLU A 185 9.68 1.65 -0.63
N THR A 186 8.84 0.82 0.00
CA THR A 186 7.39 1.03 0.04
C THR A 186 7.03 2.34 0.75
N LEU A 187 7.68 2.66 1.87
CA LEU A 187 7.47 3.92 2.57
C LEU A 187 7.82 5.13 1.69
N GLY A 188 8.95 5.07 0.99
CA GLY A 188 9.36 6.12 0.04
C GLY A 188 8.34 6.31 -1.08
N ASN A 189 7.81 5.22 -1.62
CA ASN A 189 6.78 5.28 -2.66
C ASN A 189 5.44 5.81 -2.14
N ILE A 190 5.04 5.45 -0.92
CA ILE A 190 3.87 6.03 -0.26
C ILE A 190 4.03 7.55 -0.11
N ASP A 191 5.19 8.02 0.36
CA ASP A 191 5.45 9.45 0.54
C ASP A 191 5.43 10.21 -0.78
N TYR A 192 5.97 9.60 -1.84
CA TYR A 192 5.86 10.14 -3.20
C TYR A 192 4.39 10.26 -3.65
N SER A 193 3.59 9.19 -3.50
CA SER A 193 2.16 9.22 -3.87
C SER A 193 1.38 10.25 -3.05
N LEU A 194 1.66 10.41 -1.76
CA LEU A 194 1.04 11.41 -0.90
C LEU A 194 1.36 12.84 -1.38
N ASN A 195 2.59 13.09 -1.83
CA ASN A 195 2.98 14.39 -2.38
C ASN A 195 2.24 14.71 -3.69
N LEU A 196 2.06 13.71 -4.57
CA LEU A 196 1.25 13.87 -5.79
C LEU A 196 -0.20 14.21 -5.45
N ILE A 197 -0.80 13.50 -4.48
CA ILE A 197 -2.17 13.77 -4.01
C ILE A 197 -2.30 15.18 -3.44
N ASN A 198 -1.37 15.60 -2.59
CA ASN A 198 -1.40 16.94 -1.99
C ASN A 198 -1.33 18.04 -3.05
N THR A 199 -0.50 17.84 -4.07
CA THR A 199 -0.37 18.77 -5.19
C THR A 199 -1.69 18.88 -5.96
N PHE A 200 -2.27 17.73 -6.35
CA PHE A 200 -3.56 17.68 -7.03
C PHE A 200 -4.67 18.36 -6.23
N GLN A 201 -4.80 18.03 -4.94
CA GLN A 201 -5.87 18.57 -4.09
C GLN A 201 -5.75 20.08 -3.88
N LYS A 202 -4.52 20.61 -3.79
CA LYS A 202 -4.27 22.04 -3.69
C LYS A 202 -4.72 22.78 -4.96
N GLU A 203 -4.36 22.27 -6.13
CA GLU A 203 -4.75 22.86 -7.42
C GLU A 203 -6.28 22.77 -7.63
N ALA A 204 -6.87 21.61 -7.36
CA ALA A 204 -8.31 21.38 -7.49
C ALA A 204 -9.15 22.30 -6.59
N SER A 205 -8.61 22.69 -5.42
CA SER A 205 -9.29 23.61 -4.51
C SER A 205 -9.32 25.05 -5.03
N VAL A 206 -8.30 25.48 -5.78
CA VAL A 206 -8.27 26.80 -6.44
C VAL A 206 -9.25 26.85 -7.61
N THR A 207 -9.40 25.75 -8.36
CA THR A 207 -10.34 25.67 -9.49
C THR A 207 -11.83 25.71 -9.06
N LYS A 208 -12.11 25.38 -7.79
CA LYS A 208 -13.47 25.40 -7.21
C LYS A 208 -13.93 26.78 -6.72
N GLU A 209 -13.00 27.71 -6.48
CA GLU A 209 -13.29 29.08 -6.03
C GLU A 209 -13.57 30.01 -7.22
#